data_AF-A0A6N6VJ29-F1
#
_entry.id   AF-A0A6N6VJ29-F1
#
_cell.length_a   1.000
_cell.length_b   1.000
_cell.length_c   1.000
_cell.angle_alpha   90.00
_cell.angle_beta   90.00
_cell.angle_gamma   90.00
#
_symmetry.space_group_name_H-M   'P 1'
#
loop_
_entity.id
_entity.type
_entity.pdbx_description
1 polymer ?
#
loop_
_entity_poly.entity_id
_entity_poly.type
_entity_poly.pdbx_seq_one_letter_code
_entity_poly.pdbx_strand_id
1 'polypeptide(L)'
;MELAKRTPVETGFEGLALYPGLLGPAEQRALIEALREGAKAAPPYRPRMPRTGQPWSITQTNFGPLGWFSDEKGYRYEPRHPETGEPWPAVPEILLDLWTELAAYPAPPEACLVNIYRKRCFVHTLTG
;
A
#
# COMPACT_ATOMS: atom_id res chain seq x y z
N MET A 1 -15.04 -9.04 11.22
CA MET A 1 -15.86 -7.96 10.58
C MET A 1 -16.97 -8.66 9.81
N GLU A 2 -18.22 -8.17 9.79
CA GLU A 2 -19.26 -8.86 9.00
C GLU A 2 -19.36 -8.23 7.58
N LEU A 3 -18.29 -8.35 6.77
CA LEU A 3 -18.27 -7.80 5.41
C LEU A 3 -19.21 -8.55 4.46
N ALA A 4 -19.51 -9.82 4.77
CA ALA A 4 -20.35 -10.73 3.98
C ALA A 4 -21.77 -10.22 3.65
N LYS A 5 -22.20 -9.09 4.23
CA LYS A 5 -23.51 -8.47 3.96
C LYS A 5 -23.47 -7.31 2.95
N ARG A 6 -22.30 -6.90 2.46
CA ARG A 6 -22.19 -5.77 1.54
C ARG A 6 -22.00 -6.25 0.11
N THR A 7 -22.91 -5.84 -0.76
CA THR A 7 -22.84 -6.11 -2.20
C THR A 7 -21.96 -5.06 -2.88
N PRO A 8 -21.03 -5.44 -3.77
CA PRO A 8 -20.30 -4.47 -4.57
C PRO A 8 -21.25 -3.75 -5.53
N VAL A 9 -20.91 -2.51 -5.89
CA VAL A 9 -21.65 -1.79 -6.94
C VAL A 9 -21.25 -2.29 -8.32
N GLU A 10 -22.19 -2.24 -9.26
CA GLU A 10 -21.93 -2.57 -10.66
C GLU A 10 -20.94 -1.56 -11.26
N THR A 11 -19.87 -2.07 -11.85
CA THR A 11 -18.80 -1.26 -12.42
C THR A 11 -18.82 -1.24 -13.95
N GLY A 12 -19.51 -2.18 -14.59
CA GLY A 12 -19.44 -2.42 -16.04
C GLY A 12 -18.14 -3.10 -16.51
N PHE A 13 -17.26 -3.51 -15.59
CA PHE A 13 -15.98 -4.16 -15.90
C PHE A 13 -15.93 -5.56 -15.28
N GLU A 14 -15.65 -6.56 -16.11
CA GLU A 14 -15.45 -7.94 -15.65
C GLU A 14 -14.23 -8.02 -14.72
N GLY A 15 -14.36 -8.79 -13.63
CA GLY A 15 -13.29 -8.97 -12.65
C GLY A 15 -13.06 -7.79 -11.69
N LEU A 16 -13.85 -6.71 -11.76
CA LEU A 16 -13.73 -5.55 -10.87
C LEU A 16 -14.92 -5.42 -9.93
N ALA A 17 -14.67 -5.63 -8.62
CA ALA A 17 -15.64 -5.38 -7.56
C ALA A 17 -15.29 -4.08 -6.81
N LEU A 18 -16.25 -3.16 -6.69
CA LEU A 18 -16.12 -1.90 -5.96
C LEU A 18 -17.06 -1.89 -4.75
N TYR A 19 -16.53 -1.65 -3.55
CA TYR A 19 -17.29 -1.59 -2.30
C TYR A 19 -17.21 -0.20 -1.66
N PRO A 20 -18.09 0.77 -2.05
CA PRO A 20 -18.06 2.10 -1.48
C PRO A 20 -18.32 2.10 0.03
N GLY A 21 -17.50 2.83 0.78
CA GLY A 21 -17.67 2.98 2.22
C GLY A 21 -17.55 1.67 3.01
N LEU A 22 -16.91 0.64 2.43
CA LEU A 22 -16.76 -0.69 3.04
C LEU A 22 -16.28 -0.61 4.50
N LEU A 23 -15.18 0.10 4.71
CA LEU A 23 -14.67 0.40 6.04
C LEU A 23 -15.46 1.58 6.62
N GLY A 24 -16.13 1.33 7.74
CA GLY A 24 -16.76 2.36 8.55
C GLY A 24 -15.73 3.28 9.21
N PRO A 25 -16.15 4.42 9.77
CA PRO A 25 -15.23 5.40 10.35
C PRO A 25 -14.31 4.86 11.45
N ALA A 26 -14.78 3.89 12.25
CA ALA A 26 -13.98 3.27 13.29
C ALA A 26 -12.87 2.38 12.72
N GLU A 27 -13.19 1.55 11.71
CA GLU A 27 -12.24 0.67 11.04
C GLU A 27 -11.19 1.48 10.26
N GLN A 28 -11.60 2.58 9.63
CA GLN A 28 -10.67 3.52 8.98
C GLN A 28 -9.67 4.11 9.98
N ARG A 29 -10.12 4.54 11.17
CA ARG A 29 -9.23 5.06 12.22
C ARG A 29 -8.27 3.99 12.72
N ALA A 30 -8.78 2.80 13.01
CA ALA A 30 -7.97 1.67 13.47
C ALA A 30 -6.91 1.28 12.43
N LEU A 31 -7.26 1.27 11.14
CA LEU A 31 -6.32 1.01 10.05
C LEU A 31 -5.23 2.09 10.00
N ILE A 32 -5.59 3.37 10.08
CA ILE A 32 -4.63 4.48 10.09
C ILE A 32 -3.68 4.37 11.30
N GLU A 33 -4.20 4.02 12.48
CA GLU A 33 -3.40 3.83 13.69
C GLU A 33 -2.43 2.66 13.55
N ALA A 34 -2.88 1.51 13.06
CA ALA A 34 -2.03 0.35 12.82
C ALA A 34 -0.92 0.65 11.80
N LEU A 35 -1.25 1.35 10.73
CA LEU A 35 -0.28 1.80 9.72
C LEU A 35 0.74 2.78 10.31
N ARG A 36 0.29 3.72 11.14
CA ARG A 36 1.19 4.67 11.83
C ARG A 36 2.12 3.97 12.80
N GLU A 37 1.64 2.96 13.52
CA GLU A 37 2.46 2.19 14.44
C GLU A 37 3.56 1.43 13.69
N GLY A 38 3.21 0.66 12.67
CA GLY A 38 4.23 -0.07 11.89
C GLY A 38 5.17 0.87 11.13
N ALA A 39 4.71 2.05 10.71
CA ALA A 39 5.56 3.07 10.11
C ALA A 39 6.62 3.64 11.07
N LYS A 40 6.54 3.40 12.39
CA LYS A 40 7.66 3.70 13.30
C LYS A 40 8.84 2.75 13.06
N ALA A 41 8.59 1.49 12.74
CA ALA A 41 9.61 0.49 12.43
C ALA A 41 10.08 0.58 10.96
N ALA A 42 9.17 0.96 10.05
CA ALA A 42 9.48 1.22 8.64
C ALA A 42 9.05 2.65 8.23
N PRO A 43 9.86 3.68 8.55
CA PRO A 43 9.56 5.07 8.23
C PRO A 43 9.31 5.28 6.73
N PRO A 44 8.33 6.11 6.33
CA PRO A 44 8.12 6.36 4.91
C PRO A 44 9.33 7.01 4.23
N TYR A 45 9.77 6.43 3.12
CA TYR A 45 10.87 6.93 2.31
C TYR A 45 10.36 7.45 0.96
N ARG A 46 11.24 8.14 0.22
CA ARG A 46 10.90 8.64 -1.13
C ARG A 46 11.57 7.76 -2.20
N PRO A 47 10.81 6.96 -2.97
CA PRO A 47 11.39 6.16 -4.04
C PRO A 47 11.90 7.05 -5.18
N ARG A 48 12.68 6.48 -6.09
CA ARG A 48 13.21 7.17 -7.28
C ARG A 48 12.74 6.50 -8.57
N MET A 49 12.60 7.28 -9.62
CA MET A 49 12.24 6.79 -10.95
C MET A 49 13.40 6.00 -11.56
N PRO A 50 13.12 4.85 -12.19
CA PRO A 50 14.14 4.12 -12.93
C PRO A 50 14.79 4.96 -14.01
N ARG A 51 16.08 4.70 -14.28
CA ARG A 51 16.91 5.38 -15.29
C ARG A 51 17.18 6.87 -15.05
N THR A 52 16.21 7.64 -14.55
CA THR A 52 16.34 9.09 -14.38
C THR A 52 16.72 9.50 -12.96
N GLY A 53 16.54 8.63 -11.96
CA GLY A 53 16.85 8.90 -10.55
C GLY A 53 15.96 9.97 -9.89
N GLN A 54 14.99 10.49 -10.65
CA GLN A 54 14.10 11.55 -10.20
C GLN A 54 13.23 11.08 -9.04
N PRO A 55 13.11 11.86 -7.96
CA PRO A 55 12.30 11.46 -6.81
C PRO A 55 10.81 11.43 -7.18
N TRP A 56 10.07 10.43 -6.70
CA TRP A 56 8.62 10.41 -6.86
C TRP A 56 7.95 11.53 -6.05
N SER A 57 6.75 11.91 -6.45
CA SER A 57 5.97 12.92 -5.72
C SER A 57 5.48 12.39 -4.36
N ILE A 58 5.20 11.08 -4.28
CA ILE A 58 4.78 10.38 -3.06
C ILE A 58 5.95 10.05 -2.13
N THR A 59 5.64 9.77 -0.88
CA THR A 59 6.46 8.91 -0.02
C THR A 59 5.75 7.58 0.16
N GLN A 60 6.48 6.50 0.38
CA GLN A 60 5.88 5.18 0.57
C GLN A 60 6.55 4.42 1.71
N THR A 61 5.85 3.43 2.24
CA THR A 61 6.40 2.38 3.11
C THR A 61 5.75 1.05 2.74
N ASN A 62 6.27 -0.07 3.24
CA ASN A 62 5.73 -1.39 2.96
C ASN A 62 5.52 -2.20 4.25
N PHE A 63 4.65 -3.21 4.14
CA PHE A 63 4.37 -4.19 5.17
C PHE A 63 4.33 -5.60 4.54
N GLY A 64 4.67 -6.63 5.31
CA GLY A 64 4.75 -8.02 4.86
C GLY A 64 6.20 -8.50 4.65
N PRO A 65 6.41 -9.77 4.29
CA PRO A 65 7.77 -10.31 4.07
C PRO A 65 8.53 -9.62 2.93
N LEU A 66 7.82 -8.96 2.01
CA LEU A 66 8.38 -8.22 0.88
C LEU A 66 7.82 -6.80 0.82
N GLY A 67 8.66 -5.87 0.36
CA GLY A 67 8.26 -4.50 0.08
C GLY A 67 8.59 -4.13 -1.36
N TRP A 68 7.67 -3.44 -2.03
CA TRP A 68 7.91 -2.92 -3.36
C TRP A 68 8.89 -1.74 -3.28
N PHE A 69 9.93 -1.79 -4.11
CA PHE A 69 11.00 -0.81 -4.14
C PHE A 69 11.34 -0.38 -5.57
N SER A 70 11.69 0.90 -5.71
CA SER A 70 12.08 1.52 -6.98
C SER A 70 13.27 2.44 -6.78
N ASP A 71 14.31 2.21 -7.58
CA ASP A 71 15.47 3.10 -7.73
C ASP A 71 15.90 3.19 -9.19
N GLU A 72 17.07 3.79 -9.43
CA GLU A 72 17.66 3.94 -10.77
C GLU A 72 17.85 2.61 -11.52
N LYS A 73 18.00 1.49 -10.78
CA LYS A 73 18.20 0.15 -11.34
C LYS A 73 16.88 -0.52 -11.75
N GLY A 74 15.73 0.03 -11.35
CA GLY A 74 14.42 -0.48 -11.72
C GLY A 74 13.55 -0.83 -10.51
N TYR A 75 12.55 -1.66 -10.78
CA TYR A 75 11.56 -2.11 -9.80
C TYR A 75 11.90 -3.51 -9.28
N ARG A 76 11.70 -3.74 -7.99
CA ARG A 76 11.91 -5.05 -7.36
C ARG A 76 11.16 -5.15 -6.04
N TYR A 77 11.03 -6.38 -5.55
CA TYR A 77 10.64 -6.65 -4.17
C TYR A 77 11.90 -6.84 -3.32
N GLU A 78 11.95 -6.20 -2.16
CA GLU A 78 13.05 -6.30 -1.21
C GLU A 78 12.51 -6.77 0.14
N PRO A 79 13.20 -7.69 0.85
CA PRO A 79 12.77 -8.14 2.17
C PRO A 79 13.07 -7.12 3.29
N ARG A 80 13.81 -6.05 2.97
CA ARG A 80 14.33 -5.07 3.94
C ARG A 80 14.06 -3.64 3.49
N HIS A 81 13.86 -2.77 4.46
CA HIS A 81 13.70 -1.35 4.27
C HIS A 81 15.00 -0.73 3.71
N PRO A 82 14.93 0.10 2.66
CA PRO A 82 16.12 0.60 1.97
C PRO A 82 16.97 1.55 2.81
N GLU A 83 16.36 2.34 3.69
CA GLU A 83 17.08 3.32 4.54
C GLU A 83 17.50 2.74 5.91
N THR A 84 16.69 1.89 6.56
CA THR A 84 17.02 1.34 7.88
C THR A 84 17.70 -0.03 7.84
N GLY A 85 17.57 -0.78 6.74
CA GLY A 85 18.09 -2.15 6.61
C GLY A 85 17.28 -3.22 7.36
N GLU A 86 16.25 -2.81 8.11
CA GLU A 86 15.42 -3.70 8.91
C GLU A 86 14.35 -4.40 8.05
N PRO A 87 13.85 -5.59 8.48
CA PRO A 87 12.68 -6.20 7.85
C PRO A 87 11.46 -5.28 7.89
N TRP A 88 10.56 -5.43 6.93
CA TRP A 88 9.29 -4.69 6.95
C TRP A 88 8.39 -5.19 8.09
N PRO A 89 7.56 -4.30 8.68
CA PRO A 89 6.55 -4.69 9.66
C PRO A 89 5.51 -5.65 9.06
N ALA A 90 4.86 -6.45 9.90
CA ALA A 90 3.78 -7.34 9.47
C ALA A 90 2.59 -6.57 8.88
N VAL A 91 1.89 -7.16 7.90
CA VAL A 91 0.66 -6.58 7.34
C VAL A 91 -0.38 -6.43 8.47
N PRO A 92 -1.02 -5.25 8.63
CA PRO A 92 -2.08 -5.07 9.63
C PRO A 92 -3.22 -6.07 9.48
N GLU A 93 -3.71 -6.61 10.60
CA GLU A 93 -4.78 -7.63 10.62
C GLU A 93 -6.03 -7.22 9.83
N ILE A 94 -6.44 -5.94 9.92
CA ILE A 94 -7.59 -5.41 9.17
C ILE A 94 -7.43 -5.61 7.66
N LEU A 95 -6.20 -5.53 7.13
CA LEU A 95 -5.93 -5.76 5.71
C LEU A 95 -5.87 -7.26 5.37
N LEU A 96 -5.42 -8.11 6.30
CA LEU A 96 -5.44 -9.56 6.15
C LEU A 96 -6.86 -10.12 6.14
N ASP A 97 -7.74 -9.59 7.01
CA ASP A 97 -9.16 -9.88 7.02
C ASP A 97 -9.80 -9.50 5.67
N LEU A 98 -9.55 -8.27 5.20
CA LEU A 98 -10.03 -7.82 3.89
C LEU A 98 -9.53 -8.69 2.73
N TRP A 99 -8.27 -9.10 2.76
CA TRP A 99 -7.70 -9.99 1.75
C TRP A 99 -8.43 -11.34 1.74
N THR A 100 -8.58 -11.95 2.91
CA THR A 100 -9.24 -13.25 3.08
C THR A 100 -10.68 -13.22 2.58
N GLU A 101 -11.39 -12.11 2.84
CA GLU A 101 -12.80 -11.99 2.49
C GLU A 101 -13.03 -11.58 1.02
N LEU A 102 -12.13 -10.80 0.40
CA LEU A 102 -12.41 -10.13 -0.87
C LEU A 102 -11.47 -10.47 -2.03
N ALA A 103 -10.24 -10.91 -1.76
CA ALA A 103 -9.23 -11.06 -2.83
C ALA A 103 -9.51 -12.23 -3.77
N ALA A 104 -10.40 -13.17 -3.38
CA ALA A 104 -10.67 -14.41 -4.10
C ALA A 104 -9.38 -15.16 -4.50
N TYR A 105 -8.35 -15.08 -3.66
CA TYR A 105 -7.03 -15.65 -3.88
C TYR A 105 -6.60 -16.50 -2.67
N PRO A 106 -6.07 -17.72 -2.87
CA PRO A 106 -5.90 -18.68 -1.79
C PRO A 106 -4.69 -18.42 -0.88
N ALA A 107 -3.66 -17.72 -1.37
CA ALA A 107 -2.45 -17.44 -0.59
C ALA A 107 -2.56 -16.08 0.12
N PRO A 108 -1.92 -15.91 1.31
CA PRO A 108 -1.85 -14.62 1.98
C PRO A 108 -1.00 -13.61 1.18
N PRO A 109 -1.18 -12.30 1.40
CA PRO A 109 -0.38 -11.29 0.72
C PRO A 109 1.04 -11.27 1.26
N GLU A 110 2.02 -11.25 0.36
CA GLU A 110 3.44 -11.18 0.72
C GLU A 110 3.97 -9.74 0.77
N ALA A 111 3.21 -8.78 0.23
CA ALA A 111 3.57 -7.37 0.21
C ALA A 111 2.34 -6.48 0.30
N CYS A 112 2.45 -5.39 1.06
CA CYS A 112 1.46 -4.33 1.17
C CYS A 112 2.17 -2.98 1.06
N LEU A 113 2.03 -2.32 -0.09
CA LEU A 113 2.59 -1.00 -0.35
C LEU A 113 1.63 0.09 0.14
N VAL A 114 2.13 1.02 0.95
CA VAL A 114 1.38 2.16 1.47
C VAL A 114 1.94 3.45 0.87
N ASN A 115 1.16 4.06 -0.02
CA ASN A 115 1.50 5.32 -0.67
C ASN A 115 0.90 6.51 0.10
N ILE A 116 1.73 7.49 0.42
CA ILE A 116 1.35 8.69 1.16
C ILE A 116 1.40 9.90 0.22
N TYR A 117 0.22 10.44 -0.07
CA TYR A 117 0.04 11.62 -0.90
C TYR A 117 -0.10 12.87 -0.02
N ARG A 118 0.71 13.89 -0.29
CA ARG A 118 0.62 15.21 0.36
C ARG A 118 0.00 16.23 -0.61
N LYS A 119 -0.59 17.31 -0.07
CA LYS A 119 -1.31 18.36 -0.84
C LYS A 119 -0.54 19.01 -2.01
N ARG A 120 0.78 18.80 -2.12
CA ARG A 120 1.67 19.32 -3.19
C ARG A 120 2.39 18.21 -3.95
N CYS A 121 1.84 17.01 -4.02
CA CYS A 121 2.35 15.96 -4.89
C CYS A 121 1.88 16.18 -6.33
N PHE A 122 2.45 17.19 -7.01
CA PHE A 122 2.29 17.33 -8.45
C PHE A 122 3.18 16.32 -9.17
N VAL A 123 2.64 15.68 -10.21
CA VAL A 123 3.45 15.08 -11.27
C VAL A 123 4.13 16.25 -11.97
N HIS A 124 5.46 16.24 -12.05
CA HIS A 124 6.17 17.16 -12.93
C HIS A 124 5.68 16.85 -14.35
N THR A 125 4.87 17.74 -14.92
CA THR A 125 4.68 17.75 -16.37
C THR A 125 6.05 17.99 -16.97
N LEU A 126 6.57 17.02 -17.72
CA LEU A 126 7.68 17.25 -18.64
C LEU A 126 7.17 18.25 -19.68
N THR A 127 7.35 19.54 -19.42
CA THR A 127 7.33 20.57 -20.45
C THR A 127 8.78 20.88 -20.79
N GLY A 128 9.18 20.49 -21.99
CA GLY A 128 10.34 21.07 -22.67
C GLY A 128 10.06 22.48 -23.15
#